data_AF-A0A6M0CB64-F1
#
_entry.id   AF-A0A6M0CB64-F1
#
_cell.length_a   1.000
_cell.length_b   1.000
_cell.length_c   1.000
_cell.angle_alpha   90.00
_cell.angle_beta   90.00
_cell.angle_gamma   90.00
#
_symmetry.space_group_name_H-M   'P 1'
#
loop_
_entity.id
_entity.type
_entity.pdbx_description
1 polymer ?
#
loop_
_entity_poly.entity_id
_entity_poly.type
_entity_poly.pdbx_seq_one_letter_code
_entity_poly.pdbx_strand_id
1 'polypeptide(L)'
;MYLLEYRDRHIPLAGSGELFGIPENALILATMNTADRSIALVDNALRRRFAFISLYPNYQLLRRYRSKENELPVEGLIEVLEEINREIGDRNYHLGASFFLVPDLEVQIEDIWQMEIEPYLEEYFCDRPYKVEEFRWREVSDRFFIDF
;
A
#
# COMPACT_ATOMS: atom_id res chain seq x y z
N MET A 1 18.84 -18.46 -0.60
CA MET A 1 19.28 -17.72 -1.81
C MET A 1 19.59 -18.66 -2.97
N TYR A 2 20.65 -19.47 -2.94
CA TYR A 2 21.01 -20.39 -4.03
C TYR A 2 19.86 -21.33 -4.48
N LEU A 3 19.21 -22.00 -3.52
CA LEU A 3 18.12 -22.95 -3.82
C LEU A 3 16.84 -22.30 -4.35
N LEU A 4 16.68 -20.97 -4.28
CA LEU A 4 15.54 -20.29 -4.90
C LEU A 4 15.65 -20.28 -6.43
N GLU A 5 16.88 -20.36 -6.93
CA GLU A 5 17.19 -20.40 -8.37
C GLU A 5 17.36 -21.84 -8.85
N TYR A 6 18.05 -22.68 -8.07
CA TYR A 6 18.31 -24.08 -8.41
C TYR A 6 17.49 -25.01 -7.52
N ARG A 7 16.19 -25.14 -7.84
CA ARG A 7 15.21 -25.89 -7.04
C ARG A 7 15.42 -27.41 -7.06
N ASP A 8 16.16 -27.91 -8.05
CA ASP A 8 16.57 -29.31 -8.21
C ASP A 8 17.78 -29.69 -7.34
N ARG A 9 18.44 -28.71 -6.70
CA ARG A 9 19.69 -28.92 -5.97
C ARG A 9 19.46 -29.07 -4.47
N HIS A 10 20.46 -29.66 -3.83
CA HIS A 10 20.56 -29.76 -2.38
C HIS A 10 21.90 -29.16 -1.94
N ILE A 11 21.91 -28.46 -0.81
CA ILE A 11 23.13 -27.89 -0.20
C ILE A 11 23.26 -28.34 1.26
N PRO A 12 24.48 -28.55 1.78
CA PRO A 12 24.67 -28.86 3.19
C PRO A 12 24.33 -27.64 4.06
N LEU A 13 23.57 -27.85 5.13
CA LEU A 13 23.28 -26.83 6.13
C LEU A 13 24.52 -26.53 6.96
N ALA A 14 24.79 -25.26 7.26
CA ALA A 14 25.99 -24.85 8.00
C ALA A 14 26.02 -25.38 9.45
N GLY A 15 24.86 -25.60 10.06
CA GLY A 15 24.75 -26.08 11.43
C GLY A 15 24.88 -27.59 11.58
N SER A 16 24.16 -28.37 10.76
CA SER A 16 24.12 -29.85 10.87
C SER A 16 24.94 -30.59 9.82
N GLY A 17 25.32 -29.93 8.72
CA GLY A 17 25.92 -30.57 7.54
C GLY A 17 24.93 -31.36 6.68
N GLU A 18 23.67 -31.48 7.11
CA GLU A 18 22.65 -32.23 6.38
C GLU A 18 22.29 -31.56 5.07
N LEU A 19 22.04 -32.37 4.04
CA LEU A 19 21.61 -31.88 2.73
C LEU A 19 20.17 -31.38 2.80
N PHE A 20 19.97 -30.14 2.38
CA PHE A 20 18.68 -29.49 2.32
C PHE A 20 18.38 -29.01 0.89
N GLY A 21 17.16 -29.24 0.43
CA GLY A 21 16.60 -28.74 -0.83
C GLY A 21 15.22 -28.11 -0.56
N ILE A 22 14.76 -27.20 -1.44
CA ILE A 22 13.40 -26.66 -1.32
C ILE A 22 12.46 -27.56 -2.13
N PRO A 23 11.41 -28.15 -1.53
CA PRO A 23 10.49 -29.06 -2.23
C PRO A 23 9.82 -28.42 -3.45
N GLU A 24 9.55 -29.22 -4.49
CA GLU A 24 8.90 -28.74 -5.73
C GLU A 24 7.50 -28.16 -5.48
N ASN A 25 6.77 -28.72 -4.51
CA ASN A 25 5.43 -28.27 -4.13
C ASN A 25 5.43 -27.04 -3.19
N ALA A 26 6.60 -26.48 -2.85
CA ALA A 26 6.66 -25.26 -2.05
C ALA A 26 6.49 -24.03 -2.94
N LEU A 27 5.55 -23.13 -2.62
CA LEU A 27 5.41 -21.82 -3.26
C LEU A 27 5.83 -20.74 -2.26
N ILE A 28 6.66 -19.79 -2.70
CA ILE A 28 7.11 -18.69 -1.86
C ILE A 28 6.47 -17.41 -2.39
N LEU A 29 5.50 -16.90 -1.64
CA LEU A 29 4.88 -15.59 -1.86
C LEU A 29 5.47 -14.61 -0.86
N ALA A 30 5.94 -13.47 -1.35
CA ALA A 30 6.47 -12.40 -0.52
C ALA A 30 5.75 -11.10 -0.86
N THR A 31 5.49 -10.29 0.17
CA THR A 31 5.00 -8.92 0.02
C THR A 31 6.15 -7.96 0.33
N MET A 32 6.16 -6.83 -0.38
CA MET A 32 7.17 -5.78 -0.18
C MET A 32 6.45 -4.44 -0.10
N ASN A 33 6.71 -3.69 0.96
CA ASN A 33 6.32 -2.29 1.02
C ASN A 33 7.35 -1.47 0.23
N THR A 34 6.95 -0.89 -0.89
CA THR A 34 7.84 -0.13 -1.77
C THR A 34 8.13 1.29 -1.26
N ALA A 35 7.38 1.80 -0.30
CA ALA A 35 7.63 3.11 0.32
C ALA A 35 8.89 3.09 1.22
N ASP A 36 9.21 1.91 1.77
CA ASP A 36 10.37 1.72 2.63
C ASP A 36 11.64 1.55 1.78
N ARG A 37 12.45 2.61 1.71
CA ARG A 37 13.73 2.60 0.98
C ARG A 37 14.87 1.96 1.77
N SER A 38 14.71 1.67 3.07
CA SER A 38 15.75 1.06 3.90
C SER A 38 16.13 -0.36 3.46
N ILE A 39 15.21 -1.04 2.75
CA ILE A 39 15.38 -2.41 2.24
C ILE A 39 15.87 -2.48 0.78
N ALA A 40 16.05 -1.34 0.11
CA ALA A 40 16.40 -1.28 -1.32
C ALA A 40 17.75 -1.94 -1.68
N LEU A 41 18.66 -2.12 -0.70
CA LEU A 41 19.97 -2.75 -0.89
C LEU A 41 19.92 -4.29 -0.85
N VAL A 42 18.89 -4.90 -0.26
CA VAL A 42 18.72 -6.37 -0.16
C VAL A 42 18.34 -6.99 -1.54
N ASP A 43 18.13 -6.12 -2.53
CA ASP A 43 17.11 -6.31 -3.54
C ASP A 43 17.66 -6.86 -4.87
N ASN A 44 18.89 -6.58 -5.29
CA ASN A 44 19.35 -6.99 -6.64
C ASN A 44 19.50 -8.52 -6.83
N ALA A 45 19.83 -9.26 -5.78
CA ALA A 45 19.98 -10.72 -5.88
C ALA A 45 18.65 -11.46 -5.66
N LEU A 46 17.72 -10.88 -4.89
CA LEU A 46 16.36 -11.40 -4.73
C LEU A 46 15.50 -11.05 -5.95
N ARG A 47 15.66 -9.85 -6.52
CA ARG A 47 14.94 -9.39 -7.73
C ARG A 47 15.07 -10.33 -8.92
N ARG A 48 16.22 -10.99 -9.03
CA ARG A 48 16.48 -11.98 -10.10
C ARG A 48 15.82 -13.34 -9.87
N ARG A 49 15.28 -13.59 -8.67
CA ARG A 49 14.76 -14.90 -8.24
C ARG A 49 13.27 -14.89 -7.91
N PHE A 50 12.64 -13.73 -7.98
CA PHE A 50 11.21 -13.54 -7.81
C PHE A 50 10.63 -12.85 -9.04
N ALA A 51 9.41 -13.24 -9.41
CA ALA A 51 8.58 -12.43 -10.28
C ALA A 51 7.95 -11.30 -9.44
N PHE A 52 8.01 -10.07 -9.92
CA PHE A 52 7.45 -8.90 -9.23
C PHE A 52 6.12 -8.53 -9.85
N ILE A 53 5.09 -8.46 -9.01
CA ILE A 53 3.77 -7.98 -9.38
C ILE A 53 3.52 -6.71 -8.56
N SER A 54 3.58 -5.56 -9.22
CA SER A 54 3.30 -4.28 -8.58
C SER A 54 1.81 -4.13 -8.31
N LEU A 55 1.45 -3.88 -7.06
CA LEU A 55 0.09 -3.57 -6.63
C LEU A 55 0.03 -2.08 -6.27
N TYR A 56 -0.68 -1.31 -7.09
CA TYR A 56 -0.94 0.10 -6.84
C TYR A 56 -2.36 0.29 -6.31
N PRO A 57 -2.65 1.41 -5.63
CA PRO A 57 -4.00 1.71 -5.15
C PRO A 57 -5.03 1.57 -6.27
N ASN A 58 -6.06 0.78 -6.00
CA ASN A 58 -7.17 0.56 -6.91
C ASN A 58 -8.48 0.92 -6.21
N TYR A 59 -8.96 2.13 -6.47
CA TYR A 59 -10.18 2.65 -5.84
C TYR A 59 -11.47 1.99 -6.32
N GLN A 60 -11.43 1.17 -7.38
CA GLN A 60 -12.56 0.31 -7.73
C GLN A 60 -12.85 -0.72 -6.61
N LEU A 61 -11.84 -1.09 -5.82
CA LEU A 61 -12.05 -1.94 -4.64
C LEU A 61 -12.92 -1.24 -3.60
N LEU A 62 -12.66 0.05 -3.34
CA LEU A 62 -13.44 0.85 -2.39
C LEU A 62 -14.90 0.98 -2.84
N ARG A 63 -15.13 1.30 -4.13
CA ARG A 63 -16.48 1.32 -4.73
C ARG A 63 -17.23 0.00 -4.54
N ARG A 64 -16.57 -1.13 -4.83
CA ARG A 64 -17.16 -2.47 -4.68
C ARG A 64 -17.43 -2.86 -3.24
N TYR A 65 -16.56 -2.45 -2.32
CA TYR A 65 -16.74 -2.72 -0.89
C TYR A 65 -17.99 -2.00 -0.38
N ARG A 66 -18.14 -0.70 -0.68
CA ARG A 66 -19.27 0.12 -0.25
C ARG A 66 -20.59 -0.26 -0.89
N SER A 67 -20.57 -0.59 -2.19
CA SER A 67 -21.77 -1.06 -2.89
C SER A 67 -22.35 -2.35 -2.28
N LYS A 68 -21.54 -3.19 -1.61
CA LYS A 68 -22.05 -4.40 -0.95
C LYS A 68 -22.73 -4.10 0.38
N GLU A 69 -22.31 -3.04 1.07
CA GLU A 69 -22.82 -2.68 2.40
C GLU A 69 -24.04 -1.72 2.32
N ASN A 70 -24.47 -1.32 1.10
CA ASN A 70 -25.52 -0.30 0.86
C ASN A 70 -25.22 1.06 1.50
N GLU A 71 -23.94 1.40 1.60
CA GLU A 71 -23.46 2.67 2.19
C GLU A 71 -23.31 3.77 1.12
N LEU A 72 -23.10 5.02 1.58
CA LEU A 72 -23.05 6.21 0.75
C LEU A 72 -22.00 6.16 -0.39
N PRO A 73 -22.16 7.01 -1.44
CA PRO A 73 -21.19 7.14 -2.51
C PRO A 73 -19.82 7.59 -1.98
N VAL A 74 -18.74 6.94 -2.47
CA VAL A 74 -17.34 7.27 -2.11
C VAL A 74 -16.60 8.06 -3.18
N GLU A 75 -17.31 8.57 -4.19
CA GLU A 75 -16.68 9.22 -5.34
C GLU A 75 -15.91 10.48 -4.94
N GLY A 76 -16.47 11.34 -4.09
CA GLY A 76 -15.79 12.53 -3.59
C GLY A 76 -14.50 12.20 -2.83
N LEU A 77 -14.52 11.16 -1.99
CA LEU A 77 -13.32 10.64 -1.33
C LEU A 77 -12.28 10.14 -2.34
N ILE A 78 -12.71 9.35 -3.32
CA ILE A 78 -11.81 8.81 -4.35
C ILE A 78 -11.15 9.94 -5.16
N GLU A 79 -11.90 10.97 -5.53
CA GLU A 79 -11.37 12.13 -6.25
C GLU A 79 -10.27 12.84 -5.46
N VAL A 80 -10.47 13.04 -4.16
CA VAL A 80 -9.45 13.64 -3.27
C VAL A 80 -8.22 12.73 -3.17
N LEU A 81 -8.40 11.42 -3.01
CA LEU A 81 -7.27 10.48 -2.95
C LEU A 81 -6.47 10.44 -4.27
N GLU A 82 -7.15 10.53 -5.41
CA GLU A 82 -6.51 10.63 -6.72
C GLU A 82 -5.77 11.97 -6.90
N GLU A 83 -6.32 13.06 -6.36
CA GLU A 83 -5.66 14.37 -6.32
C GLU A 83 -4.37 14.33 -5.49
N ILE A 84 -4.44 13.82 -4.26
CA ILE A 84 -3.28 13.60 -3.39
C ILE A 84 -2.21 12.78 -4.11
N ASN A 85 -2.59 11.67 -4.74
CA ASN A 85 -1.64 10.81 -5.45
C ASN A 85 -1.02 11.47 -6.68
N ARG A 86 -1.72 12.38 -7.37
CA ARG A 86 -1.12 13.20 -8.43
C ARG A 86 -0.07 14.15 -7.85
N GLU A 87 -0.32 14.74 -6.69
CA GLU A 87 0.62 15.65 -6.02
C GLU A 87 1.85 14.94 -5.45
N ILE A 88 1.68 13.68 -5.01
CA ILE A 88 2.77 12.77 -4.62
C ILE A 88 3.64 12.43 -5.83
N GLY A 89 3.03 11.99 -6.94
CA GLY A 89 3.70 11.73 -8.22
C GLY A 89 4.61 10.50 -8.26
N ASP A 90 5.11 10.02 -7.11
CA ASP A 90 5.82 8.75 -6.96
C ASP A 90 4.86 7.64 -6.52
N ARG A 91 4.64 6.68 -7.42
CA ARG A 91 3.71 5.55 -7.22
C ARG A 91 4.02 4.69 -5.99
N ASN A 92 5.26 4.67 -5.53
CA ASN A 92 5.65 3.89 -4.35
C ASN A 92 5.11 4.48 -3.05
N TYR A 93 4.73 5.76 -3.07
CA TYR A 93 4.15 6.50 -1.96
C TYR A 93 2.68 6.83 -2.18
N HIS A 94 2.03 6.21 -3.17
CA HIS A 94 0.62 6.47 -3.37
C HIS A 94 -0.20 5.95 -2.19
N LEU A 95 -1.12 6.78 -1.72
CA LEU A 95 -2.05 6.49 -0.65
C LEU A 95 -3.04 5.40 -1.08
N GLY A 96 -3.07 4.31 -0.30
CA GLY A 96 -3.93 3.16 -0.54
C GLY A 96 -5.38 3.36 -0.13
N ALA A 97 -6.26 2.47 -0.60
CA ALA A 97 -7.66 2.44 -0.21
C ALA A 97 -7.93 1.73 1.13
N SER A 98 -6.93 1.04 1.70
CA SER A 98 -7.10 0.12 2.84
C SER A 98 -7.58 0.81 4.12
N PHE A 99 -7.15 2.04 4.37
CA PHE A 99 -7.62 2.86 5.50
C PHE A 99 -9.14 2.99 5.52
N PHE A 100 -9.74 3.03 4.33
CA PHE A 100 -11.16 3.23 4.13
C PHE A 100 -11.91 1.92 3.87
N LEU A 101 -11.35 0.75 4.21
CA LEU A 101 -12.06 -0.55 4.12
C LEU A 101 -12.56 -0.99 5.50
N VAL A 102 -13.26 -0.09 6.18
CA VAL A 102 -13.85 -0.31 7.51
C VAL A 102 -15.38 -0.23 7.44
N PRO A 103 -16.12 -0.94 8.31
CA PRO A 103 -17.54 -0.67 8.50
C PRO A 103 -17.75 0.77 9.01
N ASP A 104 -18.94 1.35 8.82
CA ASP A 104 -19.32 2.66 9.39
C ASP A 104 -18.33 3.80 9.06
N LEU A 105 -17.84 3.85 7.81
CA LEU A 105 -16.82 4.82 7.38
C LEU A 105 -17.25 6.26 7.60
N GLU A 106 -18.54 6.57 7.44
CA GLU A 106 -19.08 7.92 7.65
C GLU A 106 -18.78 8.46 9.05
N VAL A 107 -18.70 7.58 10.05
CA VAL A 107 -18.37 7.93 11.43
C VAL A 107 -16.86 7.98 11.64
N GLN A 108 -16.11 7.08 11.00
CA GLN A 108 -14.67 6.91 11.24
C GLN A 108 -13.79 7.77 10.34
N ILE A 109 -14.32 8.32 9.25
CA ILE A 109 -13.51 8.99 8.22
C ILE A 109 -12.77 10.22 8.74
N GLU A 110 -13.36 10.98 9.67
CA GLU A 110 -12.68 12.12 10.29
C GLU A 110 -11.44 11.66 11.07
N ASP A 111 -11.60 10.64 11.93
CA ASP A 111 -10.49 10.09 12.72
C ASP A 111 -9.42 9.48 11.82
N ILE A 112 -9.82 8.69 10.82
CA ILE A 112 -8.90 8.13 9.83
C ILE A 112 -8.11 9.25 9.15
N TRP A 113 -8.79 10.33 8.74
CA TRP A 113 -8.15 11.43 8.04
C TRP A 113 -7.14 12.15 8.92
N GLN A 114 -7.55 12.55 10.13
CA GLN A 114 -6.72 13.34 11.03
C GLN A 114 -5.58 12.55 11.67
N MET A 115 -5.78 11.25 11.94
CA MET A 115 -4.81 10.43 12.68
C MET A 115 -3.90 9.59 11.79
N GLU A 116 -4.30 9.27 10.56
CA GLU A 116 -3.51 8.43 9.65
C GLU A 116 -3.11 9.19 8.38
N ILE A 117 -4.06 9.83 7.71
CA ILE A 117 -3.82 10.47 6.40
C ILE A 117 -3.01 11.76 6.55
N GLU A 118 -3.43 12.68 7.41
CA GLU A 118 -2.71 13.94 7.62
C GLU A 118 -1.26 13.71 8.10
N PRO A 119 -0.98 12.88 9.13
CA PRO A 119 0.39 12.61 9.55
C PRO A 119 1.25 11.98 8.44
N TYR A 120 0.67 11.11 7.61
CA TYR A 120 1.35 10.56 6.45
C TYR A 120 1.74 11.65 5.44
N LEU A 121 0.84 12.59 5.16
CA LEU A 121 1.11 13.72 4.27
C LEU A 121 2.12 14.70 4.88
N GLU A 122 2.10 14.91 6.19
CA GLU A 122 3.09 15.73 6.90
C GLU A 122 4.50 15.14 6.79
N GLU A 123 4.63 13.82 6.93
CA GLU A 123 5.91 13.13 6.75
C GLU A 123 6.37 13.22 5.28
N TYR A 124 5.48 12.93 4.34
CA TYR A 124 5.83 12.90 2.91
C TYR A 124 6.14 14.31 2.35
N PHE A 125 5.35 15.31 2.70
CA PHE A 125 5.50 16.71 2.28
C PHE A 125 6.19 17.56 3.35
N CYS A 126 7.09 16.99 4.16
CA CYS A 126 7.80 17.74 5.20
C CYS A 126 8.53 19.00 4.68
N ASP A 127 9.04 18.95 3.44
CA ASP A 127 9.67 20.10 2.76
C ASP A 127 8.66 21.10 2.14
N ARG A 128 7.38 20.74 2.06
CA ARG A 128 6.29 21.49 1.39
C ARG A 128 5.00 21.49 2.24
N PRO A 129 5.02 22.07 3.46
CA PRO A 129 3.89 21.99 4.39
C PRO A 129 2.61 22.65 3.86
N TYR A 130 2.73 23.64 2.96
CA TYR A 130 1.56 24.26 2.32
C TYR A 130 0.69 23.27 1.54
N LYS A 131 1.27 22.19 1.00
CA LYS A 131 0.50 21.14 0.32
C LYS A 131 -0.37 20.36 1.29
N VAL A 132 0.10 20.15 2.52
CA VAL A 132 -0.68 19.44 3.55
C VAL A 132 -1.89 20.28 3.94
N GLU A 133 -1.73 21.61 4.02
CA GLU A 133 -2.83 22.52 4.35
C GLU A 133 -4.01 22.42 3.37
N GLU A 134 -3.75 22.18 2.08
CA GLU A 134 -4.78 21.98 1.05
C GLU A 134 -5.62 20.70 1.26
N PHE A 135 -5.09 19.72 2.00
CA PHE A 135 -5.71 18.42 2.24
C PHE A 135 -6.08 18.16 3.71
N ARG A 136 -6.06 19.19 4.56
CA ARG A 136 -6.56 19.07 5.94
C ARG A 136 -8.03 18.70 5.93
N TRP A 137 -8.48 17.94 6.94
CA TRP A 137 -9.86 17.50 7.10
C TRP A 137 -10.85 18.65 6.87
N ARG A 138 -10.61 19.80 7.50
CA ARG A 138 -11.46 21.00 7.39
C ARG A 138 -11.63 21.56 5.97
N GLU A 139 -10.70 21.27 5.07
CA GLU A 139 -10.73 21.76 3.68
C GLU A 139 -11.37 20.74 2.72
N VAL A 140 -11.33 19.44 3.06
CA VAL A 140 -11.76 18.36 2.18
C VAL A 140 -13.04 17.64 2.64
N SER A 141 -13.45 17.77 3.91
CA SER A 141 -14.59 17.07 4.49
C SER A 141 -15.88 17.29 3.69
N ASP A 142 -16.11 18.53 3.25
CA ASP A 142 -17.31 18.92 2.51
C ASP A 142 -17.38 18.24 1.15
N ARG A 143 -16.24 17.82 0.58
CA ARG A 143 -16.16 17.13 -0.72
C ARG A 143 -16.56 15.66 -0.62
N PHE A 144 -16.51 15.05 0.57
CA PHE A 144 -16.77 13.62 0.74
C PHE A 144 -18.25 13.26 0.73
N PHE A 145 -19.11 14.17 1.17
CA PHE A 145 -20.54 13.92 1.37
C PHE A 145 -21.42 14.69 0.38
N ILE A 146 -20.88 15.08 -0.78
CA ILE A 146 -21.68 15.74 -1.81
C ILE A 146 -22.53 14.67 -2.51
N ASP A 147 -23.81 14.64 -2.17
CA ASP A 147 -24.82 13.88 -2.90
C ASP A 147 -24.96 14.42 -4.34
N PHE A 148 -24.95 13.52 -5.32
CA PHE A 148 -25.43 13.78 -6.68
C PHE A 148 -26.90 13.37 -6.82
#